data_AF-A0A4Y2H125-F1
#
_entry.id   AF-A0A4Y2H125-F1
#
_cell.length_a   1.000
_cell.length_b   1.000
_cell.length_c   1.000
_cell.angle_alpha   90.00
_cell.angle_beta   90.00
_cell.angle_gamma   90.00
#
_symmetry.space_group_name_H-M   'P 1'
#
loop_
_entity.id
_entity.type
_entity.pdbx_description
1 polymer ?
#
loop_
_entity_poly.entity_id
_entity_poly.type
_entity_poly.pdbx_seq_one_letter_code
_entity_poly.pdbx_strand_id
1 'polypeptide(L)'
;MVTTDNFLLQHPPHHQHSTSSTTTNKTTFLQINLRKSEIATSTLLEASDSHNPSIILVQEPYILDGRIAGIPRSWNQWLSKNNKAGIISLPSCNKPVFIPPING
;
A
#
# COMPACT_ATOMS: atom_id res chain seq x y z
N MET A 1 -72.50 14.64 16.92
CA MET A 1 -71.66 14.10 18.00
C MET A 1 -70.94 12.89 17.46
N VAL A 2 -69.69 12.71 17.90
CA VAL A 2 -68.65 11.76 17.45
C VAL A 2 -67.75 12.28 16.33
N THR A 3 -66.58 12.66 16.83
CA THR A 3 -65.30 13.06 16.26
C THR A 3 -64.69 12.01 15.33
N THR A 4 -63.93 12.47 14.33
CA THR A 4 -62.77 11.71 13.85
C THR A 4 -61.57 12.64 13.84
N ASP A 5 -60.65 12.39 14.77
CA ASP A 5 -59.38 13.08 14.91
C ASP A 5 -58.47 12.73 13.73
N ASN A 6 -58.20 13.71 12.86
CA ASN A 6 -57.15 13.60 11.85
C ASN A 6 -55.80 13.89 12.53
N PHE A 7 -55.19 12.86 13.10
CA PHE A 7 -53.78 12.92 13.52
C PHE A 7 -52.89 13.06 12.27
N LEU A 8 -52.27 14.23 12.13
CA LEU A 8 -51.24 14.51 11.14
C LEU A 8 -50.03 13.59 11.39
N LEU A 9 -49.77 12.64 10.49
CA LEU A 9 -48.49 11.94 10.45
C LEU A 9 -47.40 12.94 10.04
N GLN A 10 -46.61 13.39 11.01
CA GLN A 10 -45.36 14.10 10.74
C GLN A 10 -44.39 13.14 10.05
N HIS A 11 -44.05 13.41 8.80
CA HIS A 11 -42.97 12.69 8.11
C HIS A 11 -41.65 13.01 8.82
N PRO A 12 -40.83 12.02 9.21
CA PRO A 12 -39.51 12.29 9.76
C PRO A 12 -38.61 12.91 8.69
N PRO A 13 -37.62 13.73 9.08
CA PRO A 13 -36.68 14.32 8.13
C PRO A 13 -35.98 13.18 7.39
N HIS A 14 -35.96 13.30 6.06
CA HIS A 14 -35.33 12.39 5.13
C HIS A 14 -33.92 12.03 5.63
N HIS A 15 -33.77 10.87 6.27
CA HIS A 15 -32.45 10.33 6.60
C HIS A 15 -31.76 10.03 5.28
N GLN A 16 -30.88 10.94 4.85
CA GLN A 16 -29.94 10.63 3.80
C GLN A 16 -29.08 9.48 4.32
N HIS A 17 -29.31 8.29 3.75
CA HIS A 17 -28.44 7.14 3.91
C HIS A 17 -27.05 7.61 3.49
N SER A 18 -26.14 7.79 4.44
CA SER A 18 -24.74 8.08 4.14
C SER A 18 -24.20 6.90 3.37
N THR A 19 -24.15 7.04 2.04
CA THR A 19 -23.52 6.05 1.19
C THR A 19 -22.03 6.25 1.38
N SER A 20 -21.45 5.48 2.31
CA SER A 20 -20.00 5.42 2.43
C SER A 20 -19.50 4.71 1.18
N SER A 21 -19.02 5.47 0.19
CA SER A 21 -18.24 4.91 -0.89
C SER A 21 -16.97 4.37 -0.26
N THR A 22 -16.88 3.07 -0.03
CA THR A 22 -15.62 2.42 0.27
C THR A 22 -14.75 2.49 -0.98
N THR A 23 -13.99 3.58 -1.11
CA THR A 23 -12.83 3.57 -1.99
C THR A 23 -11.86 2.57 -1.36
N THR A 24 -11.90 1.32 -1.79
CA THR A 24 -10.88 0.35 -1.42
C THR A 24 -9.59 0.81 -2.11
N ASN A 25 -8.74 1.51 -1.36
CA ASN A 25 -7.40 1.86 -1.83
C ASN A 25 -6.66 0.54 -2.11
N LYS A 26 -6.67 0.10 -3.36
CA LYS A 26 -6.04 -1.15 -3.78
C LYS A 26 -4.53 -1.01 -3.65
N THR A 27 -3.96 -1.68 -2.66
CA THR A 27 -2.51 -1.78 -2.52
C THR A 27 -2.00 -2.88 -3.45
N THR A 28 -1.04 -2.55 -4.31
CA THR A 28 -0.43 -3.49 -5.26
C THR A 28 0.99 -3.83 -4.84
N PHE A 29 1.38 -5.09 -5.04
CA PHE A 29 2.70 -5.60 -4.69
C PHE A 29 3.37 -6.20 -5.93
N LEU A 30 4.65 -5.90 -6.11
CA LEU A 30 5.53 -6.59 -7.05
C LEU A 30 6.56 -7.40 -6.25
N GLN A 31 6.63 -8.71 -6.46
CA GLN A 31 7.66 -9.55 -5.84
C GLN A 31 8.67 -10.02 -6.90
N ILE A 32 9.96 -9.83 -6.62
CA ILE A 32 11.03 -10.15 -7.56
C ILE A 32 12.29 -10.64 -6.83
N ASN A 33 13.02 -11.58 -7.44
CA ASN A 33 14.36 -11.95 -7.02
C ASN A 33 15.38 -11.31 -7.98
N LEU A 34 16.31 -10.52 -7.45
CA LEU A 34 17.28 -9.73 -8.21
C LEU A 34 18.62 -10.45 -8.39
N ARG A 35 18.83 -11.61 -7.76
CA ARG A 35 20.04 -12.44 -7.84
C ARG A 35 21.35 -11.67 -7.62
N LYS A 36 21.32 -10.66 -6.76
CA LYS A 36 22.41 -9.73 -6.44
C LYS A 36 22.98 -8.99 -7.65
N SER A 37 22.19 -8.88 -8.73
CA SER A 37 22.60 -8.21 -9.96
C SER A 37 22.33 -6.72 -9.87
N GLU A 38 23.37 -5.91 -10.09
CA GLU A 38 23.26 -4.47 -10.22
C GLU A 38 22.30 -4.10 -11.36
N ILE A 39 22.49 -4.73 -12.53
CA ILE A 39 21.66 -4.49 -13.72
C ILE A 39 20.18 -4.79 -13.45
N ALA A 40 19.88 -5.93 -12.81
CA ALA A 40 18.50 -6.28 -12.47
C ALA A 40 17.89 -5.25 -11.51
N THR A 41 18.70 -4.70 -10.61
CA THR A 41 18.26 -3.67 -9.66
C THR A 41 18.00 -2.34 -10.37
N SER A 42 18.83 -1.94 -11.34
CA SER A 42 18.59 -0.75 -12.18
C SER A 42 17.33 -0.84 -13.03
N THR A 43 16.96 -2.05 -13.48
CA THR A 43 15.71 -2.27 -14.25
C THR A 43 14.44 -2.21 -13.38
N LEU A 44 14.54 -2.06 -12.05
CA LEU A 44 13.38 -1.92 -11.17
C LEU A 44 12.54 -0.68 -11.49
N LEU A 45 13.15 0.39 -12.01
CA LEU A 45 12.42 1.60 -12.39
C LEU A 45 11.43 1.30 -13.52
N GLU A 46 11.90 0.67 -14.59
CA GLU A 46 11.06 0.27 -15.73
C GLU A 46 9.97 -0.72 -15.30
N ALA A 47 10.32 -1.71 -14.48
CA ALA A 47 9.35 -2.66 -13.94
C ALA A 47 8.29 -1.96 -13.08
N SER A 48 8.70 -0.98 -12.28
CA SER A 48 7.81 -0.19 -11.45
C SER A 48 6.86 0.67 -12.29
N ASP A 49 7.35 1.34 -13.32
CA ASP A 49 6.51 2.15 -14.20
C ASP A 49 5.50 1.29 -14.96
N SER A 50 5.92 0.09 -15.40
CA SER A 50 5.04 -0.83 -16.13
C SER A 50 3.96 -1.48 -15.26
N HIS A 51 4.22 -1.74 -13.98
CA HIS A 51 3.30 -2.49 -13.11
C HIS A 51 2.60 -1.60 -12.07
N ASN A 52 3.06 -0.36 -11.90
CA ASN A 52 2.59 0.62 -10.92
C ASN A 52 2.34 0.02 -9.51
N PRO A 53 3.34 -0.66 -8.91
CA PRO A 53 3.19 -1.23 -7.58
C PRO A 53 3.17 -0.13 -6.51
N SER A 54 2.43 -0.34 -5.43
CA SER A 54 2.56 0.47 -4.21
C SER A 54 3.82 0.09 -3.42
N ILE A 55 4.14 -1.21 -3.39
CA ILE A 55 5.24 -1.81 -2.64
C ILE A 55 5.96 -2.86 -3.51
N ILE A 56 7.28 -2.91 -3.44
CA ILE A 56 8.10 -3.95 -4.08
C ILE A 56 8.76 -4.80 -3.00
N LEU A 57 8.62 -6.11 -3.10
CA LEU A 57 9.27 -7.11 -2.26
C LEU A 57 10.45 -7.71 -3.03
N VAL A 58 11.67 -7.45 -2.59
CA VAL A 58 12.87 -7.90 -3.28
C VAL A 58 13.57 -9.03 -2.52
N GLN A 59 14.06 -10.03 -3.24
CA GLN A 59 14.95 -11.07 -2.74
C GLN A 59 16.31 -10.93 -3.43
N GLU A 60 17.37 -11.20 -2.67
CA GLU A 60 18.76 -11.09 -3.11
C GLU A 60 19.07 -9.75 -3.80
N PRO A 61 18.80 -8.59 -3.18
CA PRO A 61 19.14 -7.31 -3.80
C PRO A 61 20.65 -7.11 -3.92
N TYR A 62 21.07 -6.32 -4.91
CA TYR A 62 22.43 -5.77 -4.93
C TYR A 62 22.53 -4.64 -3.90
N ILE A 63 23.48 -4.75 -2.96
CA ILE A 63 23.60 -3.86 -1.79
C ILE A 63 24.96 -3.16 -1.81
N LEU A 64 24.93 -1.84 -1.63
CA LEU A 64 26.09 -0.98 -1.46
C LEU A 64 25.85 -0.08 -0.25
N ASP A 65 26.85 0.06 0.64
CA ASP A 65 26.79 0.91 1.84
C ASP A 65 25.54 0.70 2.72
N GLY A 66 25.13 -0.57 2.86
CA GLY A 66 23.98 -0.95 3.68
C GLY A 66 22.62 -0.55 3.09
N ARG A 67 22.55 -0.30 1.79
CA ARG A 67 21.31 0.04 1.05
C ARG A 67 21.22 -0.74 -0.25
N ILE A 68 20.02 -0.97 -0.74
CA ILE A 68 19.78 -1.43 -2.11
C ILE A 68 20.30 -0.33 -3.04
N ALA A 69 21.25 -0.68 -3.90
CA ALA A 69 21.85 0.26 -4.83
C ALA A 69 20.98 0.44 -6.08
N GLY A 70 21.19 1.52 -6.85
CA GLY A 70 20.52 1.71 -8.13
C GLY A 70 19.02 2.07 -8.07
N ILE A 71 18.45 2.30 -6.89
CA ILE A 71 17.05 2.76 -6.73
C ILE A 71 16.96 4.27 -6.47
N PRO A 72 15.89 4.96 -6.94
CA PRO A 72 15.69 6.38 -6.69
C PRO A 72 15.66 6.73 -5.19
N ARG A 73 16.26 7.86 -4.81
CA ARG A 73 16.26 8.34 -3.41
C ARG A 73 14.87 8.69 -2.85
N SER A 74 13.90 8.93 -3.73
CA SER A 74 12.51 9.18 -3.35
C SER A 74 11.79 7.92 -2.87
N TRP A 75 12.36 6.73 -3.07
CA TRP A 75 11.80 5.47 -2.62
C TRP A 75 12.31 5.14 -1.21
N ASN A 76 11.41 4.72 -0.33
CA ASN A 76 11.82 4.20 0.97
C ASN A 76 12.27 2.76 0.82
N GLN A 77 13.25 2.34 1.61
CA GLN A 77 13.79 0.99 1.57
C GLN A 77 14.09 0.48 2.97
N TRP A 78 13.82 -0.81 3.18
CA TRP A 78 14.14 -1.53 4.40
C TRP A 78 14.79 -2.85 4.00
N LEU A 79 15.89 -3.20 4.65
CA LEU A 79 16.60 -4.45 4.43
C LEU A 79 16.35 -5.41 5.59
N SER A 80 16.32 -6.70 5.29
CA SER A 80 16.37 -7.74 6.30
C SER A 80 17.72 -7.69 7.04
N LYS A 81 17.75 -8.18 8.28
CA LYS A 81 18.97 -8.22 9.11
C LYS A 81 20.16 -8.90 8.42
N ASN A 82 19.89 -9.88 7.56
CA ASN A 82 20.91 -10.63 6.82
C ASN A 82 21.08 -10.16 5.37
N ASN A 83 20.50 -9.02 4.99
CA ASN A 83 20.64 -8.43 3.65
C ASN A 83 20.18 -9.33 2.49
N LYS A 84 19.39 -10.38 2.75
CA LYS A 84 18.86 -11.30 1.73
C LYS A 84 17.51 -10.87 1.16
N ALA A 85 16.79 -10.00 1.84
CA ALA A 85 15.51 -9.50 1.39
C ALA A 85 15.37 -8.01 1.69
N GLY A 86 14.50 -7.34 0.96
CA GLY A 86 14.17 -5.95 1.20
C GLY A 86 12.74 -5.64 0.84
N ILE A 87 12.25 -4.54 1.41
CA ILE A 87 10.98 -3.93 1.07
C ILE A 87 11.28 -2.54 0.54
N ILE A 88 10.64 -2.17 -0.56
CA ILE A 88 10.72 -0.85 -1.16
C ILE A 88 9.31 -0.29 -1.21
N SER A 89 9.10 0.93 -0.71
CA SER A 89 7.83 1.65 -0.91
C SER A 89 8.02 2.79 -1.89
N LEU A 90 7.12 2.85 -2.86
CA LEU A 90 7.07 3.95 -3.82
C LEU A 90 6.44 5.20 -3.20
N PRO A 91 6.62 6.40 -3.79
CA PRO A 91 5.97 7.63 -3.33
C PRO A 91 4.43 7.57 -3.29
N SER A 92 3.82 6.63 -4.01
CA SER A 92 2.38 6.34 -3.91
C SER A 92 1.99 5.72 -2.55
N CYS A 93 2.95 5.14 -1.82
CA CYS A 93 2.80 4.57 -0.49
C CYS A 93 3.75 5.27 0.50
N ASN A 94 3.32 6.44 0.99
CA ASN A 94 4.16 7.32 1.80
C ASN A 94 4.40 6.87 3.25
N LYS A 95 3.65 5.90 3.79
CA LYS A 95 3.74 5.46 5.21
C LYS A 95 3.34 3.99 5.43
N PRO A 96 4.08 3.01 4.88
CA PRO A 96 3.80 1.62 5.18
C PRO A 96 4.12 1.32 6.67
N VAL A 97 3.26 0.53 7.31
CA VAL A 97 3.49 -0.01 8.66
C VAL A 97 3.80 -1.50 8.51
N PHE A 98 4.98 -1.92 8.98
CA PHE A 98 5.39 -3.32 9.01
C PHE A 98 5.28 -3.84 10.44
N ILE A 99 4.47 -4.88 10.63
CA ILE A 99 4.29 -5.51 11.95
C ILE A 99 5.43 -6.53 12.12
N PRO A 100 6.27 -6.41 13.16
CA PRO A 100 7.29 -7.42 13.43
C PRO A 100 6.63 -8.76 13.81
N PRO A 101 7.31 -9.89 13.61
CA PRO A 101 6.79 -11.17 14.07
C PRO A 101 6.45 -11.08 15.56
N ILE A 102 5.26 -11.54 15.91
CA ILE A 102 4.87 -11.78 17.30
C ILE A 102 5.78 -12.89 17.81
N ASN A 103 6.62 -12.57 18.80
CA ASN A 103 7.42 -13.59 19.48
C ASN A 103 6.45 -14.58 20.12
N GLY A 104 6.44 -15.82 19.64
CA GLY A 104 5.68 -16.93 20.22
C GLY A 104 6.36 -17.52 21.45
#